data_AF-A0A8T0C6H6-F1
#
_entry.id   AF-A0A8T0C6H6-F1
#
_cell.length_a   1.000
_cell.length_b   1.000
_cell.length_c   1.000
_cell.angle_alpha   90.00
_cell.angle_beta   90.00
_cell.angle_gamma   90.00
#
_symmetry.space_group_name_H-M   'P 1'
#
loop_
_entity.id
_entity.type
_entity.pdbx_description
1 polymer ?
#
loop_
_entity_poly.entity_id
_entity_poly.type
_entity_poly.pdbx_seq_one_letter_code
_entity_poly.pdbx_strand_id
1 'polypeptide(L)'
;MNRIYKITTLTIAIIFSMSAWSNPKVRYEPESIVEAIAFADKLSGTTWLYHWRGQDYKFRFNENGTIGILEGWRNITWVVAGKEDVILEAKTGKMLLRFNDSKTTFYTRDWDGLKSDGRIVR
;
A
#
# COMPACT_ATOMS: atom_id res chain seq x y z
N MET A 1 -31.14 -60.96 -4.67
CA MET A 1 -30.30 -59.83 -5.13
C MET A 1 -31.02 -58.54 -4.78
N ASN A 2 -30.47 -57.73 -3.87
CA ASN A 2 -30.84 -56.33 -3.67
C ASN A 2 -29.67 -55.65 -2.92
N ARG A 3 -28.81 -54.95 -3.66
CA ARG A 3 -27.70 -54.17 -3.07
C ARG A 3 -28.22 -52.76 -2.76
N ILE A 4 -28.12 -52.41 -1.48
CA ILE A 4 -28.47 -51.12 -0.90
C ILE A 4 -27.39 -50.11 -1.30
N TYR A 5 -27.77 -49.07 -2.04
CA TYR A 5 -26.91 -47.93 -2.35
C TYR A 5 -26.77 -47.05 -1.09
N LYS A 6 -25.60 -47.06 -0.45
CA LYS A 6 -25.25 -46.07 0.57
C LYS A 6 -24.67 -44.85 -0.14
N ILE A 7 -25.50 -43.83 -0.36
CA ILE A 7 -25.06 -42.51 -0.84
C ILE A 7 -24.46 -41.77 0.36
N THR A 8 -23.14 -41.79 0.48
CA THR A 8 -22.40 -40.93 1.41
C THR A 8 -22.35 -39.51 0.84
N THR A 9 -23.17 -38.62 1.38
CA THR A 9 -23.14 -37.19 1.05
C THR A 9 -21.95 -36.53 1.75
N LEU A 10 -20.94 -36.13 0.96
CA LEU A 10 -19.78 -35.37 1.44
C LEU A 10 -20.13 -33.87 1.46
N THR A 11 -20.38 -33.32 2.65
CA THR A 11 -20.64 -31.89 2.82
C THR A 11 -19.33 -31.11 2.81
N ILE A 12 -19.07 -30.35 1.75
CA ILE A 12 -17.93 -29.43 1.67
C ILE A 12 -18.28 -28.18 2.48
N ALA A 13 -17.64 -28.02 3.64
CA ALA A 13 -17.70 -26.79 4.42
C ALA A 13 -16.78 -25.74 3.76
N ILE A 14 -17.38 -24.78 3.04
CA ILE A 14 -16.65 -23.62 2.53
C ILE A 14 -16.44 -22.67 3.71
N ILE A 15 -15.23 -22.69 4.27
CA ILE A 15 -14.80 -21.70 5.26
C ILE A 15 -14.51 -20.40 4.50
N PHE A 16 -15.46 -19.47 4.56
CA PHE A 16 -15.25 -18.09 4.13
C PHE A 16 -14.41 -17.38 5.19
N SER A 17 -13.08 -17.44 5.08
CA SER A 17 -12.18 -16.61 5.88
C SER A 17 -12.26 -15.18 5.37
N MET A 18 -13.25 -14.42 5.82
CA MET A 18 -13.16 -12.96 5.84
C MET A 18 -12.00 -12.59 6.77
N SER A 19 -10.85 -12.30 6.19
CA SER A 19 -9.79 -11.59 6.88
C SER A 19 -10.31 -10.18 7.14
N ALA A 20 -10.87 -9.97 8.33
CA ALA A 20 -11.01 -8.65 8.88
C ALA A 20 -9.60 -8.05 8.94
N TRP A 21 -9.30 -7.11 8.03
CA TRP A 21 -8.26 -6.12 8.30
C TRP A 21 -8.74 -5.32 9.50
N SER A 22 -8.39 -5.81 10.68
CA SER A 22 -8.44 -5.02 11.90
C SER A 22 -7.57 -3.78 11.63
N ASN A 23 -8.14 -2.59 11.72
CA ASN A 23 -7.35 -1.38 11.87
C ASN A 23 -6.59 -1.55 13.19
N PRO A 24 -5.26 -1.79 13.20
CA PRO A 24 -4.55 -1.75 14.46
C PRO A 24 -4.65 -0.29 14.92
N LYS A 25 -5.22 -0.06 16.10
CA LYS A 25 -4.97 1.18 16.83
C LYS A 25 -3.45 1.22 17.01
N VAL A 26 -2.78 2.00 16.17
CA VAL A 26 -1.33 2.04 16.11
C VAL A 26 -0.84 2.55 17.47
N ARG A 27 -0.31 1.64 18.29
CA ARG A 27 0.50 2.01 19.45
C ARG A 27 1.88 2.31 18.90
N TYR A 28 2.20 3.59 18.77
CA TYR A 28 3.55 3.99 18.40
C TYR A 28 4.41 3.94 19.67
N GLU A 29 5.30 2.97 19.76
CA GLU A 29 6.42 3.04 20.72
C GLU A 29 7.29 4.26 20.36
N PRO A 30 7.91 4.97 21.32
CA PRO A 30 8.69 6.19 21.02
C PRO A 30 9.75 6.01 19.93
N GLU A 31 10.42 4.85 19.90
CA GLU A 31 11.38 4.49 18.85
C GLU A 31 10.74 4.46 17.46
N SER A 32 9.50 3.96 17.35
CA SER A 32 8.76 3.91 16.08
C SER A 32 8.35 5.30 15.58
N ILE A 33 8.15 6.27 16.49
CA ILE A 33 7.84 7.66 16.13
C ILE A 33 9.08 8.32 15.52
N VAL A 34 10.25 8.16 16.15
CA VAL A 34 11.50 8.74 15.66
C VAL A 34 11.86 8.16 14.29
N GLU A 35 11.73 6.85 14.10
CA GLU A 35 11.94 6.20 12.80
C GLU A 35 10.96 6.71 11.74
N ALA A 36 9.68 6.89 12.10
CA ALA A 36 8.67 7.40 11.18
C ALA A 36 8.94 8.86 10.75
N ILE A 37 9.38 9.72 11.68
CA ILE A 37 9.77 11.11 11.39
C ILE A 37 10.98 11.13 10.45
N ALA A 38 12.05 10.39 10.79
CA ALA A 38 13.24 10.33 9.95
C ALA A 38 12.95 9.80 8.53
N PHE A 39 12.02 8.85 8.42
CA PHE A 39 11.59 8.36 7.12
C PHE A 39 10.76 9.40 6.35
N ALA A 40 9.84 10.10 7.02
CA ALA A 40 9.07 11.19 6.41
C ALA A 40 9.99 12.32 5.92
N ASP A 41 11.00 12.70 6.71
CA ASP A 41 11.99 13.72 6.33
C ASP A 41 12.79 13.30 5.09
N LYS A 42 13.19 12.02 5.01
CA LYS A 42 13.92 11.47 3.85
C LYS A 42 13.09 11.47 2.57
N LEU A 43 11.77 11.30 2.66
CA LEU A 43 10.87 11.34 1.51
C LEU A 43 10.46 12.77 1.14
N SER A 44 10.35 13.66 2.10
CA SER A 44 9.89 15.02 1.88
C SER A 44 10.76 15.75 0.86
N GLY A 45 10.10 16.41 -0.09
CA GLY A 45 10.76 17.13 -1.17
C GLY A 45 11.28 16.25 -2.31
N THR A 46 11.24 14.92 -2.21
CA THR A 46 11.78 14.01 -3.24
C THR A 46 10.80 13.76 -4.39
N THR A 47 11.35 13.56 -5.59
CA THR A 47 10.58 13.22 -6.81
C THR A 47 10.81 11.76 -7.18
N TRP A 48 9.75 11.09 -7.62
CA TRP A 48 9.74 9.66 -7.91
C TRP A 48 9.16 9.39 -9.29
N LEU A 49 9.69 8.36 -9.94
CA LEU A 49 9.06 7.71 -11.08
C LEU A 49 8.16 6.60 -10.56
N TYR A 50 6.95 6.56 -11.08
CA TYR A 50 5.91 5.57 -10.83
C TYR A 50 5.62 4.82 -12.12
N HIS A 51 5.91 3.53 -12.14
CA HIS A 51 5.68 2.67 -13.28
C HIS A 51 4.30 2.00 -13.16
N TRP A 52 3.38 2.35 -14.06
CA TRP A 52 2.04 1.79 -14.10
C TRP A 52 1.58 1.55 -15.54
N ARG A 53 1.02 0.36 -15.79
CA ARG A 53 0.52 -0.06 -17.12
C ARG A 53 1.53 0.17 -18.26
N GLY A 54 2.82 -0.06 -17.98
CA GLY A 54 3.89 0.09 -18.97
C GLY A 54 4.33 1.54 -19.23
N GLN A 55 3.84 2.51 -18.46
CA GLN A 55 4.21 3.92 -18.56
C GLN A 55 4.83 4.44 -17.26
N ASP A 56 5.76 5.38 -17.39
CA ASP A 56 6.41 6.03 -16.27
C ASP A 56 5.79 7.41 -16.03
N TYR A 57 5.35 7.65 -14.79
CA TYR A 57 4.75 8.89 -14.34
C TYR A 57 5.61 9.52 -13.25
N LYS A 58 5.68 10.86 -13.19
CA LYS A 58 6.41 11.56 -12.13
C LYS A 58 5.46 12.09 -11.07
N PHE A 59 5.80 11.88 -9.81
CA PHE A 59 5.13 12.52 -8.69
C PHE A 59 6.14 12.98 -7.64
N ARG A 60 5.73 13.90 -6.77
CA ARG A 60 6.57 14.44 -5.70
C ARG A 60 5.89 14.29 -4.34
N PHE A 61 6.65 13.87 -3.34
CA PHE A 61 6.27 14.01 -1.94
C PHE A 61 6.55 15.45 -1.51
N ASN A 62 5.51 16.27 -1.41
CA ASN A 62 5.68 17.65 -0.95
C ASN A 62 5.88 17.67 0.57
N GLU A 63 6.65 18.64 1.06
CA GLU A 63 6.95 18.84 2.50
C GLU A 63 5.70 19.10 3.34
N ASN A 64 4.60 19.56 2.73
CA ASN A 64 3.32 19.78 3.40
C ASN A 64 2.44 18.52 3.51
N GLY A 65 2.97 17.32 3.23
CA GLY A 65 2.23 16.07 3.31
C GLY A 65 1.30 15.77 2.13
N THR A 66 1.43 16.49 1.01
CA THR A 66 0.65 16.26 -0.23
C THR A 66 1.48 15.63 -1.34
N ILE A 67 0.81 15.01 -2.32
CA ILE A 67 1.44 14.58 -3.57
C ILE A 67 1.25 15.63 -4.66
N GLY A 68 2.34 15.98 -5.36
CA GLY A 68 2.35 16.90 -6.50
C GLY A 68 2.85 16.28 -7.80
N ILE A 69 2.86 17.11 -8.86
CA ILE A 69 3.38 16.84 -10.23
C ILE A 69 2.54 15.86 -11.07
N LEU A 70 1.91 14.86 -10.47
CA LEU A 70 1.22 13.83 -11.22
C LEU A 70 -0.19 14.27 -11.66
N GLU A 71 -0.39 14.37 -12.97
CA GLU A 71 -1.70 14.63 -13.56
C GLU A 71 -2.69 13.50 -13.21
N GLY A 72 -3.90 13.86 -12.78
CA GLY A 72 -4.93 12.93 -12.31
C GLY A 72 -4.89 12.64 -10.81
N TRP A 73 -3.76 12.82 -10.14
CA TRP A 73 -3.64 12.66 -8.68
C TRP A 73 -3.94 14.00 -7.98
N ARG A 74 -5.22 14.27 -7.75
CA ARG A 74 -5.67 15.50 -7.06
C ARG A 74 -6.05 15.21 -5.61
N ASN A 75 -5.66 16.10 -4.71
CA ASN A 75 -5.98 16.03 -3.28
C ASN A 75 -5.53 14.71 -2.63
N ILE A 76 -4.36 14.21 -3.03
CA ILE A 76 -3.74 13.05 -2.41
C ILE A 76 -2.79 13.54 -1.32
N THR A 77 -2.99 13.05 -0.11
CA THR A 77 -2.07 13.22 1.01
C THR A 77 -1.27 11.95 1.23
N TRP A 78 -0.17 12.05 1.98
CA TRP A 78 0.65 10.89 2.31
C TRP A 78 1.03 10.88 3.79
N VAL A 79 1.23 9.70 4.33
CA VAL A 79 1.67 9.50 5.73
C VAL A 79 2.52 8.25 5.85
N VAL A 80 3.55 8.30 6.69
CA VAL A 80 4.33 7.11 7.07
C VAL A 80 3.50 6.26 8.02
N ALA A 81 3.22 5.02 7.65
CA ALA A 81 2.42 4.07 8.43
C ALA A 81 3.29 2.99 9.11
N GLY A 82 4.59 2.95 8.80
CA GLY A 82 5.56 2.03 9.39
C GLY A 82 6.95 2.30 8.83
N LYS A 83 7.94 1.51 9.28
CA LYS A 83 9.36 1.67 8.92
C LYS A 83 9.64 1.78 7.41
N GLU A 84 8.78 1.17 6.60
CA GLU A 84 8.94 1.12 5.14
C GLU A 84 7.64 1.41 4.39
N ASP A 85 6.60 1.80 5.11
CA ASP A 85 5.24 1.85 4.60
C ASP A 85 4.79 3.30 4.56
N VAL A 86 4.34 3.72 3.38
CA VAL A 86 3.67 5.00 3.21
C VAL A 86 2.28 4.74 2.67
N ILE A 87 1.29 5.33 3.30
CA ILE A 87 -0.07 5.34 2.79
C ILE A 87 -0.29 6.64 2.04
N LEU A 88 -0.68 6.53 0.77
CA LEU A 88 -1.32 7.62 0.05
C LEU A 88 -2.82 7.57 0.31
N GLU A 89 -3.41 8.71 0.63
CA GLU A 89 -4.83 8.84 0.93
C GLU A 89 -5.48 9.82 -0.04
N ALA A 90 -6.49 9.32 -0.74
CA ALA A 90 -7.35 10.08 -1.63
C ALA A 90 -8.78 10.02 -1.11
N LYS A 91 -9.67 10.87 -1.63
CA LYS A 91 -11.11 10.78 -1.29
C LYS A 91 -11.73 9.42 -1.62
N THR A 92 -11.18 8.73 -2.61
CA THR A 92 -11.68 7.45 -3.12
C THR A 92 -11.10 6.23 -2.42
N GLY A 93 -10.07 6.38 -1.58
CA GLY A 93 -9.46 5.25 -0.89
C GLY A 93 -8.03 5.50 -0.44
N LYS A 94 -7.34 4.40 -0.09
CA LYS A 94 -5.95 4.39 0.36
C LYS A 94 -5.11 3.47 -0.51
N MET A 95 -3.86 3.85 -0.76
CA MET A 95 -2.87 3.04 -1.46
C MET A 95 -1.62 2.92 -0.61
N LEU A 96 -1.08 1.71 -0.47
CA LEU A 96 0.13 1.43 0.29
C LEU A 96 1.34 1.35 -0.64
N LEU A 97 2.29 2.26 -0.46
CA LEU A 97 3.63 2.17 -1.02
C LEU A 97 4.54 1.50 0.01
N ARG A 98 5.14 0.37 -0.36
CA ARG A 98 6.17 -0.27 0.47
C ARG A 98 7.54 -0.10 -0.15
N PHE A 99 8.40 0.59 0.58
CA PHE A 99 9.76 0.94 0.15
C PHE A 99 10.74 -0.17 0.51
N ASN A 100 11.82 -0.27 -0.25
CA ASN A 100 12.96 -1.10 0.14
C ASN A 100 13.74 -0.47 1.31
N ASP A 101 14.65 -1.20 1.95
CA ASP A 101 15.44 -0.72 3.10
C ASP A 101 16.18 0.60 2.80
N SER A 102 16.72 0.73 1.58
CA SER A 102 17.47 1.93 1.16
C SER A 102 16.60 3.15 0.88
N LYS A 103 15.26 2.99 0.83
CA LYS A 103 14.28 4.02 0.46
C LYS A 103 14.58 4.64 -0.91
N THR A 104 14.92 3.81 -1.88
CA THR A 104 15.21 4.22 -3.28
C THR A 104 14.23 3.65 -4.29
N THR A 105 13.52 2.58 -3.92
CA THR A 105 12.45 1.99 -4.71
C THR A 105 11.25 1.66 -3.82
N PHE A 106 10.07 1.55 -4.43
CA PHE A 106 8.88 1.03 -3.76
C PHE A 106 8.12 0.06 -4.67
N TYR A 107 7.27 -0.76 -4.06
CA TYR A 107 6.24 -1.52 -4.74
C TYR A 107 4.86 -1.16 -4.18
N THR A 108 3.82 -1.30 -5.00
CA THR A 108 2.43 -1.03 -4.60
C THR A 108 1.45 -1.88 -5.41
N ARG A 109 0.20 -1.93 -4.92
CA ARG A 109 -0.97 -2.17 -5.76
C ARG A 109 -1.67 -0.83 -5.94
N ASP A 110 -1.84 -0.41 -7.19
CA ASP A 110 -2.48 0.85 -7.53
C ASP A 110 -3.96 0.86 -7.09
N TRP A 111 -4.61 2.01 -7.21
CA TRP A 111 -6.04 2.22 -6.94
C TRP A 111 -6.95 1.22 -7.68
N ASP A 112 -6.50 0.69 -8.83
CA ASP A 112 -7.19 -0.34 -9.62
C ASP A 112 -6.80 -1.78 -9.24
N GLY A 113 -5.92 -1.97 -8.25
CA GLY A 113 -5.43 -3.25 -7.76
C GLY A 113 -4.25 -3.84 -8.56
N LEU A 114 -3.83 -3.21 -9.66
CA LEU A 114 -2.71 -3.67 -10.47
C LEU A 114 -1.37 -3.42 -9.78
N LYS A 115 -0.44 -4.36 -9.96
CA LYS A 115 0.92 -4.21 -9.46
C LYS A 115 1.61 -3.05 -10.17
N SER A 116 2.30 -2.25 -9.38
CA SER A 116 3.10 -1.12 -9.84
C SER A 116 4.32 -0.96 -8.95
N ASP A 117 5.30 -0.23 -9.42
CA ASP A 117 6.52 0.06 -8.68
C ASP A 117 7.00 1.48 -8.95
N GLY A 118 8.05 1.88 -8.26
CA GLY A 118 8.66 3.17 -8.52
C GLY A 118 10.04 3.29 -7.96
N ARG A 119 10.73 4.34 -8.41
CA ARG A 119 12.11 4.64 -8.04
C ARG A 119 12.31 6.13 -7.88
N ILE A 120 13.20 6.52 -6.97
CA ILE A 120 13.56 7.92 -6.76
C ILE A 120 14.26 8.49 -8.00
N VAL A 121 13.95 9.74 -8.34
CA VAL A 121 14.66 10.53 -9.35
C VAL A 121 15.72 11.35 -8.63
N ARG A 122 16.99 11.17 -9.03
CA ARG A 122 18.12 11.96 -8.54
C ARG A 122 18.36 13.18 -9.41
#